data_AF-A0A9D5ZH03-F1
#
_entry.id   AF-A0A9D5ZH03-F1
#
_cell.length_a   1.000
_cell.length_b   1.000
_cell.length_c   1.000
_cell.angle_alpha   90.00
_cell.angle_beta   90.00
_cell.angle_gamma   90.00
#
_symmetry.space_group_name_H-M   'P 1'
#
loop_
_entity.id
_entity.type
_entity.pdbx_description
1 polymer ?
#
loop_
_entity_poly.entity_id
_entity_poly.type
_entity_poly.pdbx_seq_one_letter_code
_entity_poly.pdbx_strand_id
1 'polypeptide(L)'
;MTTKGPEVKVPRYLTPGEDVLIRTKAWHPMETGWRKTHDGQTVERNRIHTFTCAFNGQEVFSADLHSGVSANPYMTFYARVPGPGVFEFKWIADDGAVYTSAARIDLAKP
;
A
#
# COMPACT_ATOMS: atom_id res chain seq x y z
N MET A 1 6.50 17.39 -8.02
CA MET A 1 5.25 16.75 -7.59
C MET A 1 5.39 16.46 -6.10
N THR A 2 4.60 17.10 -5.25
CA THR A 2 4.58 16.76 -3.82
C THR A 2 4.00 15.37 -3.70
N THR A 3 4.82 14.36 -3.42
CA THR A 3 4.40 12.96 -3.34
C THR A 3 3.50 12.80 -2.12
N LYS A 4 2.19 12.87 -2.34
CA LYS A 4 1.19 12.54 -1.33
C LYS A 4 1.42 11.08 -0.91
N GLY A 5 1.65 10.87 0.39
CA GLY A 5 1.81 9.53 0.95
C GLY A 5 0.57 8.65 0.71
N PRO A 6 0.70 7.32 0.78
CA PRO A 6 -0.43 6.40 0.66
C PRO A 6 -1.53 6.70 1.68
N GLU A 7 -2.78 6.61 1.24
CA GLU A 7 -3.93 6.62 2.13
C GLU A 7 -4.06 5.25 2.80
N VAL A 8 -4.28 5.25 4.11
CA VAL A 8 -4.44 4.04 4.90
C VAL A 8 -5.66 4.17 5.79
N LYS A 9 -6.43 3.09 5.89
CA LYS A 9 -7.56 2.97 6.80
C LYS A 9 -7.41 1.66 7.56
N VAL A 10 -7.10 1.83 8.83
CA VAL A 10 -7.03 0.77 9.84
C VAL A 10 -8.02 1.14 10.94
N PRO A 11 -8.80 0.19 11.48
CA PRO A 11 -9.58 0.40 12.69
C PRO A 11 -8.72 1.02 13.79
N ARG A 12 -9.27 1.99 14.50
CA ARG A 12 -8.56 2.64 15.62
C ARG A 12 -8.39 1.69 16.80
N TYR A 13 -9.34 0.78 16.98
CA TYR A 13 -9.39 -0.13 18.12
C TYR A 13 -9.38 -1.58 17.65
N LEU A 14 -8.59 -2.39 18.36
CA LEU A 14 -8.50 -3.84 18.23
C LEU A 14 -9.49 -4.51 19.18
N THR A 15 -10.25 -5.45 18.64
CA THR A 15 -10.94 -6.48 19.44
C THR A 15 -10.02 -7.71 19.49
N PRO A 16 -9.60 -8.18 20.68
CA PRO A 16 -8.76 -9.37 20.78
C PRO A 16 -9.38 -10.58 20.07
N GLY A 17 -8.61 -11.22 19.19
CA GLY A 17 -9.03 -12.41 18.43
C GLY A 17 -9.73 -12.12 17.10
N GLU A 18 -10.07 -10.86 16.78
CA GLU A 18 -10.65 -10.48 15.49
C GLU A 18 -9.58 -10.13 14.45
N ASP A 19 -9.93 -10.34 13.19
CA ASP A 19 -9.10 -9.93 12.06
C ASP A 19 -9.30 -8.44 11.77
N VAL A 20 -8.19 -7.72 11.62
CA VAL A 20 -8.18 -6.29 11.33
C VAL A 20 -8.33 -6.10 9.83
N LEU A 21 -9.43 -5.48 9.40
CA LEU A 21 -9.63 -5.11 8.00
C LEU A 21 -8.79 -3.87 7.66
N ILE A 22 -7.79 -4.05 6.81
CA ILE A 22 -6.87 -2.99 6.39
C ILE A 22 -7.18 -2.60 4.96
N ARG A 23 -7.21 -1.29 4.70
CA ARG A 23 -7.38 -0.73 3.36
C ARG A 23 -6.29 0.29 3.09
N THR A 24 -5.68 0.22 1.91
CA THR A 24 -4.65 1.19 1.52
C THR A 24 -4.72 1.53 0.04
N LYS A 25 -4.35 2.76 -0.31
CA LYS A 25 -4.31 3.29 -1.68
C LYS A 25 -3.04 4.11 -1.88
N ALA A 26 -2.24 3.80 -2.89
CA ALA A 26 -1.15 4.67 -3.32
C ALA A 26 -1.61 5.60 -4.44
N TRP A 27 -1.09 6.83 -4.49
CA TRP A 27 -1.35 7.79 -5.56
C TRP A 27 -0.29 7.62 -6.64
N HIS A 28 -0.59 6.80 -7.66
CA HIS A 28 0.39 6.41 -8.68
C HIS A 28 -0.29 6.09 -10.03
N PRO A 29 0.25 6.55 -11.17
CA PRO A 29 -0.38 6.34 -12.48
C PRO A 29 -0.35 4.89 -12.97
N MET A 30 0.58 4.06 -12.47
CA MET A 30 0.75 2.66 -12.89
C MET A 30 0.96 2.54 -14.41
N GLU A 31 1.88 3.33 -14.97
CA GLU A 31 2.19 3.29 -16.39
C GLU A 31 2.80 1.93 -16.76
N THR A 32 2.13 1.19 -17.63
CA THR A 32 2.47 -0.20 -17.95
C THR A 32 3.60 -0.32 -18.97
N GLY A 33 3.90 0.78 -19.68
CA GLY A 33 4.83 0.80 -20.81
C GLY A 33 4.18 0.42 -22.14
N TRP A 34 2.85 0.29 -22.20
CA TRP A 34 2.12 -0.04 -23.44
C TRP A 34 1.48 1.17 -24.10
N ARG A 35 1.28 2.27 -23.35
CA ARG A 35 0.66 3.48 -23.88
C ARG A 35 1.63 4.18 -24.84
N LYS A 36 1.06 4.75 -25.91
CA LYS A 36 1.78 5.61 -26.84
C LYS A 36 1.41 7.08 -26.64
N THR A 37 2.36 7.98 -26.87
CA THR A 37 2.11 9.42 -26.99
C THR A 37 1.42 9.72 -28.32
N HIS A 38 0.95 10.96 -28.47
CA HIS A 38 0.36 11.44 -29.73
C HIS A 38 1.32 11.23 -30.92
N ASP A 39 2.63 11.41 -30.70
CA ASP A 39 3.67 11.28 -31.72
C ASP A 39 4.12 9.81 -31.92
N GLY A 40 3.39 8.84 -31.35
CA GLY A 40 3.59 7.42 -31.55
C GLY A 40 4.70 6.78 -30.69
N GLN A 41 5.37 7.56 -29.85
CA GLN A 41 6.43 7.07 -28.96
C GLN A 41 5.83 6.29 -27.78
N THR A 42 6.47 5.18 -27.39
CA THR A 42 6.08 4.43 -26.20
C THR A 42 6.41 5.22 -24.94
N VAL A 43 5.46 5.29 -24.02
CA VAL A 43 5.69 5.91 -22.71
C VAL A 43 6.46 4.92 -21.86
N GLU A 44 7.51 5.39 -21.19
CA GLU A 44 8.31 4.54 -20.31
C GLU A 44 7.47 3.95 -19.18
N ARG A 45 7.70 2.67 -18.91
CA ARG A 45 7.02 1.99 -17.83
C ARG A 45 7.45 2.58 -16.49
N ASN A 46 6.46 2.90 -15.66
CA ASN A 46 6.66 3.20 -14.26
C ASN A 46 5.44 2.70 -13.48
N ARG A 47 5.60 1.54 -12.84
CA ARG A 47 4.57 0.95 -11.97
C ARG A 47 5.12 0.73 -10.57
N ILE A 48 4.21 0.72 -9.59
CA ILE A 48 4.51 0.11 -8.30
C ILE A 48 4.59 -1.40 -8.51
N HIS A 49 5.72 -2.00 -8.15
CA HIS A 49 5.97 -3.43 -8.32
C HIS A 49 5.90 -4.21 -7.01
N THR A 50 6.07 -3.56 -5.85
CA THR A 50 6.03 -4.25 -4.55
C THR A 50 5.26 -3.43 -3.53
N PHE A 51 4.41 -4.11 -2.78
CA PHE A 51 3.79 -3.61 -1.57
C PHE A 51 4.14 -4.48 -0.38
N THR A 52 4.44 -3.87 0.76
CA THR A 52 4.60 -4.56 2.05
C THR A 52 3.84 -3.82 3.14
N CYS A 53 3.26 -4.58 4.07
CA CYS A 53 2.70 -4.12 5.32
C CYS A 53 3.42 -4.83 6.46
N ALA A 54 4.01 -4.08 7.38
CA ALA A 54 4.62 -4.60 8.60
C ALA A 54 3.83 -4.14 9.83
N PHE A 55 3.84 -4.95 10.89
CA PHE A 55 3.31 -4.60 12.20
C PHE A 55 4.44 -4.66 13.22
N ASN A 56 4.73 -3.54 13.90
CA ASN A 56 5.86 -3.40 14.83
C ASN A 56 7.19 -3.93 14.24
N GLY A 57 7.46 -3.64 12.96
CA GLY A 57 8.67 -4.04 12.24
C GLY A 57 8.68 -5.47 11.68
N GLN A 58 7.65 -6.29 11.95
CA GLN A 58 7.52 -7.62 11.36
C GLN A 58 6.56 -7.59 10.17
N GLU A 59 6.99 -8.08 9.00
CA GLU A 59 6.11 -8.20 7.84
C GLU A 59 4.91 -9.10 8.14
N VAL A 60 3.71 -8.58 7.86
CA VAL A 60 2.43 -9.30 8.02
C VAL A 60 1.71 -9.53 6.70
N PHE A 61 2.08 -8.79 5.65
CA PHE A 61 1.54 -8.95 4.30
C PHE A 61 2.52 -8.41 3.27
N SER A 62 2.67 -9.10 2.15
CA SER A 62 3.38 -8.62 0.97
C SER A 62 2.66 -9.00 -0.31
N ALA A 63 2.86 -8.20 -1.35
CA ALA A 63 2.32 -8.45 -2.68
C ALA A 63 3.26 -7.92 -3.76
N ASP A 64 3.50 -8.77 -4.76
CA ASP A 64 4.12 -8.36 -6.02
C ASP A 64 3.03 -7.91 -6.99
N LEU A 65 3.22 -6.70 -7.53
CA LEU A 65 2.28 -6.03 -8.41
C LEU A 65 2.81 -6.01 -9.85
N HIS A 66 1.93 -6.39 -10.76
CA HIS A 66 2.23 -6.46 -12.19
C HIS A 66 1.33 -5.52 -13.00
N SER A 67 1.49 -5.51 -14.32
CA SER A 67 0.79 -4.59 -15.23
C SER A 67 -0.73 -4.73 -15.26
N GLY A 68 -1.31 -5.74 -14.59
CA GLY A 68 -2.76 -5.89 -14.43
C GLY A 68 -3.38 -4.99 -13.35
N VAL A 69 -2.56 -4.27 -12.57
CA VAL A 69 -3.03 -3.41 -11.49
C VAL A 69 -3.29 -1.99 -12.03
N SER A 70 -4.51 -1.50 -11.80
CA SER A 70 -4.96 -0.18 -12.24
C SER A 70 -4.23 0.97 -11.55
N ALA A 71 -4.29 2.15 -12.18
CA ALA A 71 -3.87 3.42 -11.58
C ALA A 71 -4.52 3.65 -10.20
N ASN A 72 -3.77 4.30 -9.31
CA ASN A 72 -4.07 4.47 -7.90
C ASN A 72 -4.34 3.12 -7.20
N PRO A 73 -3.34 2.23 -7.13
CA PRO A 73 -3.55 0.87 -6.68
C PRO A 73 -4.14 0.85 -5.28
N TYR A 74 -5.21 0.08 -5.12
CA TYR A 74 -5.96 -0.07 -3.88
C TYR A 74 -5.97 -1.53 -3.46
N MET A 75 -5.74 -1.77 -2.17
CA MET A 75 -5.72 -3.11 -1.59
C MET A 75 -6.60 -3.15 -0.36
N THR A 76 -7.23 -4.31 -0.15
CA THR A 76 -7.94 -4.65 1.06
C THR A 76 -7.53 -6.05 1.48
N PHE A 77 -7.10 -6.20 2.72
CA PHE A 77 -6.70 -7.48 3.28
C PHE A 77 -6.98 -7.50 4.78
N TYR A 78 -6.99 -8.71 5.34
CA TYR A 78 -7.11 -8.93 6.77
C TYR A 78 -5.73 -9.25 7.34
N ALA A 79 -5.45 -8.72 8.52
CA ALA A 79 -4.29 -9.12 9.31
C ALA A 79 -4.71 -9.34 10.76
N ARG A 80 -4.16 -10.38 11.38
CA ARG A 80 -4.31 -10.61 12.82
C ARG A 80 -3.05 -10.12 13.52
N VAL A 81 -3.22 -9.31 14.56
CA VAL A 81 -2.11 -8.73 15.32
C VAL A 81 -2.22 -9.10 16.79
N PRO A 82 -1.09 -9.28 17.49
CA PRO A 82 -1.07 -9.78 18.86
C PRO A 82 -1.56 -8.74 19.91
N GLY A 83 -1.73 -7.48 19.51
CA GLY A 83 -2.08 -6.41 20.44
C GLY A 83 -2.01 -5.02 19.79
N PRO A 84 -1.96 -3.96 20.59
CA PRO A 84 -1.82 -2.60 20.09
C PRO A 84 -0.44 -2.39 19.46
N GLY A 85 -0.35 -1.53 18.46
CA GLY A 85 0.90 -1.29 17.75
C GLY A 85 0.75 -0.42 16.52
N VAL A 86 1.77 -0.46 15.66
CA VAL A 86 1.86 0.36 14.46
C VAL A 86 1.98 -0.52 13.24
N PHE A 87 1.11 -0.28 12.26
CA PHE A 87 1.26 -0.77 10.91
C PHE A 87 2.11 0.21 10.09
N GLU A 88 3.04 -0.32 9.32
CA GLU A 88 3.89 0.41 8.39
C GLU A 88 3.64 -0.11 6.97
N PHE A 89 3.32 0.80 6.07
CA PHE A 89 2.95 0.51 4.70
C PHE A 89 4.04 1.04 3.78
N LYS A 90 4.50 0.22 2.84
CA LYS A 90 5.53 0.62 1.88
C LYS A 90 5.16 0.14 0.48
N TRP A 91 5.23 1.04 -0.48
CA TRP A 91 5.03 0.78 -1.91
C TRP A 91 6.28 1.19 -2.66
N ILE A 92 6.78 0.33 -3.55
CA ILE A 92 8.03 0.53 -4.28
C ILE A 92 7.75 0.55 -5.78
N ALA A 93 8.19 1.60 -6.47
CA ALA A 93 8.01 1.79 -7.90
C ALA A 93 9.28 1.49 -8.71
N ASP A 94 9.08 1.25 -10.01
CA ASP A 94 10.16 0.91 -10.97
C ASP A 94 11.24 2.02 -11.04
N ASP A 95 10.88 3.28 -10.80
CA ASP A 95 11.80 4.42 -10.74
C ASP A 95 12.59 4.53 -9.42
N GLY A 96 12.42 3.56 -8.52
CA GLY A 96 13.03 3.55 -7.18
C GLY A 96 12.28 4.39 -6.15
N ALA A 97 11.18 5.05 -6.52
CA ALA A 97 10.38 5.80 -5.56
C ALA A 97 9.77 4.87 -4.51
N VAL A 98 9.79 5.33 -3.26
CA VAL A 98 9.24 4.61 -2.12
C VAL A 98 8.17 5.48 -1.47
N TYR A 99 6.95 4.95 -1.39
CA TYR A 99 5.82 5.63 -0.76
C TYR A 99 5.47 4.94 0.56
N THR A 100 5.52 5.68 1.66
CA THR A 100 5.29 5.14 3.01
C THR A 100 4.13 5.80 3.73
N SER A 101 3.43 5.04 4.55
CA SER A 101 2.42 5.52 5.48
C SER A 101 2.43 4.67 6.75
N ALA A 102 1.87 5.18 7.84
CA ALA A 102 1.77 4.43 9.09
C ALA A 102 0.40 4.64 9.74
N ALA A 103 -0.09 3.62 10.44
CA ALA A 103 -1.34 3.67 11.17
C ALA A 103 -1.21 2.96 12.50
N ARG A 104 -1.67 3.62 13.57
CA ARG A 104 -1.72 3.04 14.91
C ARG A 104 -3.06 2.36 15.15
N ILE A 105 -3.02 1.19 15.79
CA ILE A 105 -4.18 0.52 16.36
C ILE A 105 -3.96 0.36 17.87
N ASP A 106 -4.97 0.71 18.66
CA ASP A 106 -4.96 0.59 20.12
C ASP A 106 -5.92 -0.50 20.58
N LEU A 107 -5.84 -0.92 21.85
CA LEU A 107 -6.90 -1.75 22.43
C LEU A 107 -8.15 -0.91 22.64
N ALA A 108 -9.33 -1.50 22.43
CA ALA A 108 -10.57 -0.87 22.87
C ALA A 108 -10.48 -0.56 24.37
N LYS A 109 -10.98 0.62 24.77
CA LYS A 109 -11.15 0.90 26.20
C LYS A 109 -12.24 -0.04 26.73
N PRO A 110 -12.07 -0.58 27.95
CA PRO A 110 -13.10 -1.38 28.61
C PRO A 110 -14.39 -0.58 28.81
#